data_AF-A0A7C4JPZ4-F1
#
_entry.id   AF-A0A7C4JPZ4-F1
#
_cell.length_a   1.000
_cell.length_b   1.000
_cell.length_c   1.000
_cell.angle_alpha   90.00
_cell.angle_beta   90.00
_cell.angle_gamma   90.00
#
_symmetry.space_group_name_H-M   'P 1'
#
loop_
_entity.id
_entity.type
_entity.pdbx_description
1 polymer ?
#
loop_
_entity_poly.entity_id
_entity_poly.type
_entity_poly.pdbx_seq_one_letter_code
_entity_poly.pdbx_strand_id
1 'polypeptide(L)'
;MRKGFIFMLFIFILFMVKISLATNGDNLIGVTPISRGMGGIGVGMPVGPIDSVFRNPAWLSYYPNFHFSFGGILFMPHVKG
;
A
#
# COMPACT_ATOMS: atom_id res chain seq x y z
N MET A 1 -30.65 3.52 28.19
CA MET A 1 -29.35 2.94 28.60
C MET A 1 -28.56 2.32 27.45
N ARG A 2 -29.14 1.44 26.61
CA ARG A 2 -28.42 0.81 25.46
C ARG A 2 -27.77 1.78 24.46
N LYS A 3 -28.46 2.86 24.06
CA LYS A 3 -27.94 3.83 23.07
C LYS A 3 -26.75 4.65 23.59
N GLY A 4 -26.77 5.02 24.88
CA GLY A 4 -25.67 5.74 25.52
C GLY A 4 -24.41 4.89 25.65
N PHE A 5 -24.57 3.60 25.96
CA PHE A 5 -23.46 2.65 26.00
C PHE A 5 -22.80 2.47 24.63
N ILE A 6 -23.58 2.31 23.56
CA ILE A 6 -23.07 2.20 22.19
C ILE A 6 -22.33 3.47 21.77
N PHE A 7 -22.86 4.64 22.11
CA PHE A 7 -22.22 5.92 21.81
C PHE A 7 -20.87 6.08 22.54
N MET A 8 -20.81 5.70 23.81
CA MET A 8 -19.59 5.74 24.60
C MET A 8 -18.53 4.75 24.08
N LEU A 9 -18.96 3.55 23.65
CA LEU A 9 -18.09 2.57 23.01
C LEU A 9 -17.51 3.10 21.69
N PHE A 10 -18.32 3.80 20.89
CA PHE A 10 -17.87 4.44 19.65
C PHE A 10 -16.79 5.50 19.90
N ILE A 11 -17.01 6.37 20.89
CA ILE A 11 -16.02 7.38 21.28
C ILE A 11 -14.72 6.72 21.74
N PHE A 12 -14.82 5.67 22.57
CA PHE A 12 -13.64 4.95 23.06
C PHE A 12 -12.81 4.35 21.92
N ILE A 13 -13.45 3.76 20.90
CA ILE A 13 -12.77 3.21 19.73
C ILE A 13 -12.06 4.33 18.93
N LEU A 14 -12.68 5.50 18.79
CA LEU A 14 -12.06 6.64 18.09
C LEU A 14 -10.84 7.20 18.84
N PHE A 15 -10.83 7.16 20.17
CA PHE A 15 -9.67 7.57 20.96
C PHE A 15 -8.47 6.61 20.86
N MET A 16 -8.71 5.33 20.50
CA MET A 16 -7.64 4.34 20.30
C MET A 16 -6.86 4.52 18.99
N VAL A 17 -7.29 5.41 18.09
CA VAL A 17 -6.59 5.69 16.81
C VAL A 17 -5.15 6.16 17.02
N LYS A 18 -4.83 6.86 18.13
CA LYS A 18 -3.46 7.33 18.40
C LYS A 18 -2.45 6.22 18.70
N ILE A 19 -2.92 5.02 19.05
CA ILE A 19 -2.07 3.82 19.26
C ILE A 19 -1.79 3.12 17.91
N SER A 20 -2.49 3.53 16.84
CA SER A 20 -2.18 3.08 15.49
C SER A 20 -0.87 3.71 15.01
N LEU A 21 0.22 2.97 15.19
CA LEU A 21 1.53 3.25 14.60
C LEU A 21 1.48 3.01 13.09
N ALA A 22 0.66 3.78 12.38
CA ALA A 22 0.46 3.68 10.95
C ALA A 22 1.66 4.29 10.22
N THR A 23 2.67 3.47 9.93
CA THR A 23 3.58 3.76 8.82
C THR A 23 2.74 3.66 7.56
N ASN A 24 2.59 4.74 6.77
CA ASN A 24 1.91 4.69 5.48
C ASN A 24 2.35 3.43 4.74
N GLY A 25 1.45 2.44 4.62
CA GLY A 25 1.85 1.04 4.45
C GLY A 25 2.82 0.88 3.29
N ASP A 26 3.95 0.19 3.53
CA ASP A 26 4.97 -0.07 2.51
C ASP A 26 4.37 -0.66 1.22
N ASN A 27 3.31 -1.45 1.38
CA ASN A 27 2.52 -2.05 0.31
C ASN A 27 1.76 -1.04 -0.57
N LEU A 28 1.44 0.15 -0.07
CA LEU A 28 0.69 1.17 -0.81
C LEU A 28 1.58 2.02 -1.73
N ILE A 29 2.90 2.02 -1.52
CA ILE A 29 3.86 2.81 -2.33
C ILE A 29 4.27 2.04 -3.60
N GLY A 30 4.07 0.72 -3.69
CA GLY A 30 4.31 -0.05 -4.91
C GLY A 30 5.09 -1.34 -4.63
N VAL A 31 5.23 -2.20 -5.63
CA VAL A 31 5.85 -3.53 -5.46
C VAL A 31 7.22 -3.65 -6.11
N THR A 32 7.62 -2.68 -6.94
CA THR A 32 8.97 -2.63 -7.53
C THR A 32 9.72 -1.35 -7.15
N PRO A 33 11.06 -1.33 -7.31
CA PRO A 33 11.86 -0.13 -7.11
C PRO A 33 11.45 1.05 -8.00
N ILE A 34 11.02 0.79 -9.24
CA ILE A 34 10.62 1.84 -10.20
C ILE A 34 9.34 2.52 -9.72
N SER A 35 8.31 1.70 -9.48
CA SER A 35 7.01 2.12 -8.94
C SER A 35 7.14 2.88 -7.62
N ARG A 36 8.01 2.40 -6.72
CA ARG A 36 8.30 3.06 -5.44
C ARG A 36 9.10 4.36 -5.58
N GLY A 37 10.13 4.37 -6.42
CA GLY A 37 10.94 5.57 -6.69
C GLY A 37 10.13 6.70 -7.31
N MET A 38 9.04 6.38 -8.01
CA MET A 38 8.11 7.34 -8.58
C MET A 38 6.92 7.68 -7.66
N GLY A 39 7.01 7.39 -6.36
CA GLY A 39 5.97 7.75 -5.39
C GLY A 39 4.70 6.88 -5.48
N GLY A 40 4.78 5.72 -6.11
CA GLY A 40 3.69 4.76 -6.17
C GLY A 40 2.70 4.95 -7.30
N ILE A 41 3.17 5.43 -8.44
CA ILE A 41 2.41 5.35 -9.69
C ILE A 41 2.45 3.91 -10.27
N GLY A 42 1.58 3.63 -11.25
CA GLY A 42 1.45 2.29 -11.85
C GLY A 42 0.03 1.93 -12.27
N VAL A 43 -0.96 2.68 -11.80
CA VAL A 43 -2.36 2.54 -12.26
C VAL A 43 -2.53 3.22 -13.62
N GLY A 44 -2.10 4.48 -13.75
CA GLY A 44 -2.26 5.28 -14.98
C GLY A 44 -1.10 5.19 -15.99
N MET A 45 -0.04 4.46 -15.68
CA MET A 45 1.14 4.32 -16.55
C MET A 45 1.77 2.93 -16.36
N PRO A 46 2.26 2.28 -17.43
CA PRO A 46 3.01 1.03 -17.31
C PRO A 46 4.40 1.30 -16.71
N VAL A 47 4.62 0.85 -15.47
CA VAL A 47 5.88 1.07 -14.73
C VAL A 47 6.78 -0.16 -14.64
N GLY A 48 6.24 -1.33 -14.97
CA GLY A 48 7.00 -2.58 -15.12
C GLY A 48 6.08 -3.79 -15.25
N PRO A 49 6.58 -4.96 -15.72
CA PRO A 49 5.79 -6.18 -15.83
C PRO A 49 5.25 -6.65 -14.47
N ILE A 50 6.09 -6.63 -13.42
CA ILE A 50 5.69 -7.00 -12.06
C ILE A 50 4.59 -6.06 -11.55
N ASP A 51 4.77 -4.74 -11.60
CA ASP A 51 3.72 -3.81 -11.15
C ASP A 51 2.43 -3.92 -11.97
N SER A 52 2.51 -4.30 -13.24
CA SER A 52 1.31 -4.53 -14.05
C SER A 52 0.47 -5.65 -13.45
N VAL A 53 1.09 -6.72 -12.94
CA VAL A 53 0.36 -7.80 -12.24
C VAL A 53 -0.33 -7.28 -10.97
N PHE A 54 0.35 -6.44 -10.18
CA PHE A 54 -0.11 -6.06 -8.84
C PHE A 54 -0.94 -4.76 -8.79
N ARG A 55 -0.84 -3.86 -9.79
CA ARG A 55 -1.53 -2.57 -9.81
C ARG A 55 -2.56 -2.42 -10.92
N ASN A 56 -2.20 -2.76 -12.17
CA ASN A 56 -3.12 -2.65 -13.29
C ASN A 56 -2.77 -3.70 -14.37
N PRO A 57 -3.47 -4.86 -14.37
CA PRO A 57 -3.20 -5.95 -15.30
C PRO A 57 -3.40 -5.58 -16.78
N ALA A 58 -4.12 -4.49 -17.09
CA ALA A 58 -4.25 -4.03 -18.48
C ALA A 58 -2.89 -3.68 -19.09
N TRP A 59 -1.91 -3.27 -18.27
CA TRP A 59 -0.55 -2.97 -18.73
C TRP A 59 0.27 -4.20 -19.11
N LEU A 60 -0.17 -5.43 -18.82
CA LEU A 60 0.52 -6.63 -19.30
C LEU A 60 0.59 -6.68 -20.83
N SER A 61 -0.38 -6.07 -21.52
CA SER A 61 -0.35 -5.91 -22.98
C SER A 61 0.82 -5.05 -23.48
N TYR A 62 1.36 -4.17 -22.64
CA TYR A 62 2.52 -3.32 -22.94
C TYR A 62 3.84 -4.09 -22.85
N TYR A 63 3.84 -5.27 -22.20
CA TYR A 63 5.01 -6.12 -22.01
C TYR A 63 4.81 -7.47 -22.72
N PRO A 64 4.78 -7.50 -24.06
CA PRO A 64 4.63 -8.75 -24.80
C PRO A 64 5.86 -9.64 -24.61
N ASN A 65 5.67 -10.95 -24.81
CA ASN A 65 6.67 -12.02 -24.64
C ASN A 65 6.97 -12.36 -23.17
N PHE A 66 8.00 -13.19 -22.97
CA PHE A 66 8.41 -13.65 -21.65
C PHE A 66 9.26 -12.59 -20.93
N HIS A 67 8.81 -12.18 -19.75
CA HIS A 67 9.55 -11.26 -18.87
C HIS A 67 9.83 -11.95 -17.54
N PHE A 68 11.10 -12.08 -17.19
CA PHE A 68 11.54 -12.56 -15.88
C PHE A 68 12.13 -11.39 -15.09
N SER A 69 11.72 -11.23 -13.84
CA SER A 69 12.19 -10.16 -12.97
C SER A 69 12.18 -10.64 -11.53
N PHE A 70 13.26 -10.32 -10.80
CA PHE A 70 13.44 -10.67 -9.41
C PHE A 70 13.96 -9.45 -8.65
N GLY A 71 13.47 -9.25 -7.43
CA GLY A 71 13.87 -8.13 -6.60
C GLY A 71 13.45 -8.36 -5.15
N GLY A 72 14.08 -7.62 -4.24
CA GLY A 72 13.78 -7.65 -2.82
C GLY A 72 13.57 -6.24 -2.28
N ILE A 73 12.79 -6.14 -1.21
CA ILE A 73 12.46 -4.89 -0.55
C ILE A 73 12.79 -5.07 0.92
N LEU A 74 13.56 -4.14 1.48
CA LEU A 74 13.85 -4.07 2.90
C LEU A 74 13.09 -2.90 3.51
N PHE A 75 12.05 -3.19 4.28
CA PHE A 75 11.24 -2.19 4.97
C PHE A 75 11.78 -1.95 6.39
N MET A 76 12.29 -0.74 6.65
CA MET A 76 12.84 -0.33 7.95
C MET A 76 12.23 1.01 8.40
N PRO A 77 10.97 1.02 8.88
CA PRO A 77 10.32 2.24 9.29
C PRO A 77 10.87 2.76 10.62
N HIS A 78 11.06 4.08 10.71
CA HIS A 78 11.25 4.74 11.99
C HIS A 78 9.91 5.30 12.48
N VAL A 79 9.35 4.68 13.51
CA VAL A 79 8.06 5.09 14.08
C VAL A 79 8.31 5.93 15.33
N LYS A 80 7.77 7.16 15.35
CA LYS A 80 7.70 7.99 16.55
C LYS A 80 6.29 7.87 17.11
N GLY A 81 6.19 7.40 18.36
CA GLY A 81 4.92 7.28 19.11
C GLY A 81 4.47 8.62 19.69
#